data_AF-A0A9R1F489-F1
#
_entry.id   AF-A0A9R1F489-F1
#
_cell.length_a   1.000
_cell.length_b   1.000
_cell.length_c   1.000
_cell.angle_alpha   90.00
_cell.angle_beta   90.00
_cell.angle_gamma   90.00
#
_symmetry.space_group_name_H-M   'P 1'
#
loop_
_entity.id
_entity.type
_entity.pdbx_description
1 polymer ?
#
loop_
_entity_poly.entity_id
_entity_poly.type
_entity_poly.pdbx_seq_one_letter_code
_entity_poly.pdbx_strand_id
1 'polypeptide(L)'
;MTMRRRLSACVLLLLVLAGQQAAAKKYAAIFNFGDSLVDAGNLVVDGIPEYLATAKLPYGMTYFGYPTGRCSDGRLVVDFIAQELGLPLLPPSKARNATFHHGANFAITGATALDTSYFVAKGLGKTVWNSGSLHTQIKWLQEMKPKICSSPEECRGLFRRSLFIVGEFGGNDYNSPLFAFRPLEEVHEFVGDVVNSIGEGIEKLIAEGAVELVVPGVLPIGCFPVYLSIFRKQPEMYGGKSGCIKDLNTLSWVHNVALQRKIVELRKKHADVRIMDAKAEAEGVLRGGGRGGVQLQPDVQVRRARRVRVRRPLQPLELGRHPPHGGVLRPHRQGLALRALRRPAHRRQPEPRV
;
A
#
# COMPACT_ATOMS: atom_id res chain seq x y z
N MET A 1 -10.56 57.40 -27.01
CA MET A 1 -9.53 56.50 -26.42
C MET A 1 -8.61 56.02 -27.54
N THR A 2 -7.35 56.43 -27.50
CA THR A 2 -6.37 56.25 -28.58
C THR A 2 -6.01 54.76 -28.78
N MET A 3 -5.81 54.38 -30.05
CA MET A 3 -5.47 53.01 -30.48
C MET A 3 -4.29 52.39 -29.71
N ARG A 4 -3.34 53.22 -29.27
CA ARG A 4 -2.23 52.82 -28.39
C ARG A 4 -2.69 52.26 -27.03
N ARG A 5 -3.71 52.85 -26.38
CA ARG A 5 -4.23 52.35 -25.09
C ARG A 5 -4.94 51.00 -25.24
N ARG A 6 -5.58 50.75 -26.39
CA ARG A 6 -6.22 49.46 -26.69
C ARG A 6 -5.18 48.36 -26.97
N LEU A 7 -4.11 48.68 -27.71
CA LEU A 7 -2.99 47.74 -27.91
C LEU A 7 -2.30 47.38 -26.60
N SER A 8 -1.99 48.35 -25.73
CA SER A 8 -1.34 48.08 -24.44
C SER A 8 -2.23 47.23 -23.52
N ALA A 9 -3.55 47.43 -23.53
CA ALA A 9 -4.48 46.61 -22.76
C ALA A 9 -4.58 45.17 -23.31
N CYS A 10 -4.59 44.99 -24.64
CA CYS A 10 -4.57 43.65 -25.25
C CYS A 10 -3.25 42.91 -25.02
N VAL A 11 -2.11 43.61 -25.06
CA VAL A 11 -0.79 43.02 -24.76
C VAL A 11 -0.69 42.65 -23.28
N LEU A 12 -1.16 43.49 -22.35
CA LEU A 12 -1.24 43.11 -20.93
C LEU A 12 -2.17 41.92 -20.71
N LEU A 13 -3.33 41.86 -21.37
CA LEU A 13 -4.25 40.75 -21.25
C LEU A 13 -3.66 39.44 -21.81
N LEU A 14 -2.95 39.51 -22.94
CA LEU A 14 -2.23 38.38 -23.52
C LEU A 14 -1.04 37.93 -22.64
N LEU A 15 -0.32 38.86 -22.01
CA LEU A 15 0.75 38.55 -21.06
C LEU A 15 0.22 37.97 -19.74
N VAL A 16 -0.95 38.40 -19.27
CA VAL A 16 -1.64 37.82 -18.09
C VAL A 16 -2.19 36.42 -18.42
N LEU A 17 -2.76 36.22 -19.62
CA LEU A 17 -3.20 34.89 -20.08
C LEU A 17 -2.04 33.94 -20.33
N ALA A 18 -0.91 34.43 -20.86
CA ALA A 18 0.33 33.65 -20.99
C ALA A 18 1.00 33.37 -19.62
N GLY A 19 0.92 34.32 -18.68
CA GLY A 19 1.38 34.15 -17.30
C GLY A 19 0.52 33.18 -16.49
N GLN A 20 -0.78 33.03 -16.82
CA GLN A 20 -1.66 32.01 -16.26
C GLN A 20 -1.49 30.62 -16.90
N GLN A 21 -0.91 30.54 -18.11
CA GLN A 21 -0.54 29.27 -18.74
C GLN A 21 0.83 28.72 -18.30
N ALA A 22 1.63 29.52 -17.60
CA ALA A 22 2.93 29.11 -17.06
C ALA A 22 2.84 28.46 -15.65
N ALA A 23 1.64 28.27 -15.09
CA ALA A 23 1.43 27.40 -13.94
C ALA A 23 1.41 25.91 -14.39
N ALA A 24 2.60 25.44 -14.76
CA ALA A 24 3.08 24.08 -15.01
C ALA A 24 2.07 22.92 -15.09
N LYS A 25 1.98 22.26 -16.27
CA LYS A 25 1.74 20.81 -16.35
C LYS A 25 2.82 20.12 -15.49
N LYS A 26 2.51 19.76 -14.24
CA LYS A 26 3.54 19.37 -13.26
C LYS A 26 4.05 17.95 -13.48
N TYR A 27 3.17 17.00 -13.79
CA TYR A 27 3.53 15.62 -14.14
C TYR A 27 2.61 15.06 -15.23
N ALA A 28 3.16 14.25 -16.14
CA ALA A 28 2.41 13.58 -17.22
C ALA A 28 1.74 12.28 -16.76
N ALA A 29 2.34 11.62 -15.77
CA ALA A 29 1.89 10.34 -15.23
C ALA A 29 2.39 10.13 -13.78
N ILE A 30 1.78 9.20 -13.06
CA ILE A 30 2.27 8.71 -11.76
C ILE A 30 2.51 7.20 -11.85
N PHE A 31 3.71 6.76 -11.49
CA PHE A 31 4.01 5.34 -11.32
C PHE A 31 4.15 5.04 -9.84
N ASN A 32 3.20 4.27 -9.31
CA ASN A 32 3.07 4.01 -7.88
C ASN A 32 3.52 2.58 -7.54
N PHE A 33 4.40 2.47 -6.55
CA PHE A 33 4.93 1.22 -5.98
C PHE A 33 4.64 1.24 -4.48
N GLY A 34 4.35 0.09 -3.89
CA GLY A 34 4.06 0.02 -2.46
C GLY A 34 3.29 -1.22 -2.07
N ASP A 35 2.61 -1.14 -0.94
CA ASP A 35 1.86 -2.23 -0.36
C ASP A 35 0.34 -1.97 -0.32
N SER A 36 -0.35 -2.60 0.63
CA SER A 36 -1.78 -2.40 0.93
C SER A 36 -2.22 -0.94 1.08
N LEU A 37 -1.36 -0.04 1.57
CA LEU A 37 -1.71 1.35 1.82
C LEU A 37 -1.98 2.13 0.53
N VAL A 38 -1.46 1.66 -0.59
CA VAL A 38 -1.59 2.30 -1.91
C VAL A 38 -1.95 1.31 -3.03
N ASP A 39 -2.31 0.06 -2.73
CA ASP A 39 -2.76 -0.95 -3.72
C ASP A 39 -4.14 -0.61 -4.31
N ALA A 40 -4.17 -0.31 -5.62
CA ALA A 40 -5.39 0.04 -6.35
C ALA A 40 -6.33 -1.15 -6.66
N GLY A 41 -5.99 -2.37 -6.26
CA GLY A 41 -6.77 -3.59 -6.49
C GLY A 41 -6.06 -4.64 -7.35
N ASN A 42 -4.73 -4.72 -7.32
CA ASN A 42 -3.96 -5.67 -8.15
C ASN A 42 -4.29 -7.14 -7.85
N LEU A 43 -4.81 -7.46 -6.67
CA LEU A 43 -5.18 -8.82 -6.28
C LEU A 43 -6.54 -9.31 -6.79
N VAL A 44 -7.40 -8.43 -7.32
CA VAL A 44 -8.75 -8.81 -7.77
C VAL A 44 -8.91 -8.85 -9.30
N VAL A 45 -7.85 -8.50 -10.04
CA VAL A 45 -7.91 -8.37 -11.50
C VAL A 45 -8.23 -9.69 -12.20
N ASP A 46 -7.65 -10.80 -11.75
CA ASP A 46 -7.83 -12.13 -12.34
C ASP A 46 -8.89 -12.97 -11.59
N GLY A 47 -9.78 -12.30 -10.87
CA GLY A 47 -10.80 -12.91 -10.02
C GLY A 47 -10.58 -12.57 -8.54
N ILE A 48 -11.62 -12.76 -7.73
CA ILE A 48 -11.61 -12.43 -6.31
C ILE A 48 -11.10 -13.64 -5.51
N PRO A 49 -9.93 -13.56 -4.85
CA PRO A 49 -9.48 -14.63 -3.98
C PRO A 49 -10.40 -14.75 -2.76
N GLU A 50 -10.78 -15.97 -2.38
CA GLU A 50 -11.74 -16.20 -1.29
C GLU A 50 -11.27 -15.61 0.06
N TYR A 51 -9.96 -15.65 0.29
CA TYR A 51 -9.29 -15.15 1.49
C TYR A 51 -9.22 -13.61 1.56
N LEU A 52 -9.46 -12.90 0.45
CA LEU A 52 -9.22 -11.47 0.38
C LEU A 52 -10.39 -10.68 0.99
N ALA A 53 -10.23 -10.27 2.25
CA ALA A 53 -11.24 -9.49 2.95
C ALA A 53 -11.56 -8.15 2.25
N THR A 54 -10.59 -7.54 1.56
CA THR A 54 -10.73 -6.26 0.86
C THR A 54 -11.62 -6.32 -0.39
N ALA A 55 -12.02 -7.52 -0.82
CA ALA A 55 -12.97 -7.75 -1.89
C ALA A 55 -14.42 -7.94 -1.40
N LYS A 56 -14.69 -7.64 -0.12
CA LYS A 56 -16.03 -7.74 0.50
C LYS A 56 -16.40 -6.40 1.14
N LEU A 57 -17.69 -6.16 1.41
CA LEU A 57 -18.10 -4.99 2.19
C LEU A 57 -17.47 -5.05 3.60
N PRO A 58 -17.06 -3.90 4.20
CA PRO A 58 -17.37 -2.53 3.81
C PRO A 58 -16.38 -1.87 2.82
N TYR A 59 -15.41 -2.59 2.27
CA TYR A 59 -14.41 -2.00 1.39
C TYR A 59 -15.04 -1.38 0.13
N GLY A 60 -14.53 -0.21 -0.28
CA GLY A 60 -15.02 0.59 -1.41
C GLY A 60 -16.39 1.27 -1.26
N MET A 61 -17.12 1.10 -0.15
CA MET A 61 -18.47 1.64 0.03
C MET A 61 -18.60 3.18 0.00
N THR A 62 -17.57 3.95 0.36
CA THR A 62 -17.66 5.42 0.49
C THR A 62 -17.42 6.17 -0.80
N TYR A 63 -16.71 5.58 -1.76
CA TYR A 63 -16.36 6.24 -3.02
C TYR A 63 -16.76 5.44 -4.26
N PHE A 64 -16.42 4.14 -4.30
CA PHE A 64 -16.67 3.30 -5.47
C PHE A 64 -18.07 2.66 -5.45
N GLY A 65 -18.66 2.49 -4.27
CA GLY A 65 -19.95 1.82 -4.07
C GLY A 65 -19.87 0.29 -4.13
N TYR A 66 -18.69 -0.29 -4.37
CA TYR A 66 -18.44 -1.73 -4.39
C TYR A 66 -16.98 -2.02 -3.98
N PRO A 67 -16.67 -3.25 -3.49
CA PRO A 67 -15.30 -3.62 -3.14
C PRO A 67 -14.39 -3.68 -4.36
N THR A 68 -13.32 -2.88 -4.36
CA THR A 68 -12.33 -2.85 -5.45
C THR A 68 -11.05 -3.62 -5.12
N GLY A 69 -10.99 -4.31 -3.97
CA GLY A 69 -9.76 -4.94 -3.46
C GLY A 69 -8.81 -3.99 -2.72
N ARG A 70 -9.12 -2.69 -2.65
CA ARG A 70 -8.36 -1.68 -1.92
C ARG A 70 -8.51 -1.87 -0.41
N CYS A 71 -7.44 -1.67 0.37
CA CYS A 71 -7.47 -1.69 1.84
C CYS A 71 -8.09 -0.42 2.45
N SER A 72 -9.17 0.08 1.86
CA SER A 72 -9.90 1.28 2.27
C SER A 72 -11.39 1.11 1.96
N ASP A 73 -12.23 1.81 2.69
CA ASP A 73 -13.65 1.93 2.33
C ASP A 73 -13.87 2.81 1.10
N GLY A 74 -12.82 3.42 0.54
CA GLY A 74 -12.89 4.23 -0.68
C GLY A 74 -11.51 4.49 -1.28
N ARG A 75 -11.19 5.78 -1.44
CA ARG A 75 -9.92 6.25 -2.01
C ARG A 75 -8.73 5.97 -1.09
N LEU A 76 -7.55 5.90 -1.70
CA LEU A 76 -6.23 5.80 -1.09
C LEU A 76 -5.50 7.14 -1.18
N VAL A 77 -4.45 7.33 -0.40
CA VAL A 77 -3.62 8.55 -0.44
C VAL A 77 -3.15 8.89 -1.86
N VAL A 78 -2.75 7.87 -2.64
CA VAL A 78 -2.31 8.05 -4.02
C VAL A 78 -3.41 8.59 -4.95
N ASP A 79 -4.69 8.29 -4.68
CA ASP A 79 -5.79 8.84 -5.49
C ASP A 79 -5.98 10.34 -5.25
N PHE A 80 -5.83 10.78 -3.99
CA PHE A 80 -5.88 12.20 -3.66
C PHE A 80 -4.69 12.94 -4.28
N ILE A 81 -3.50 12.35 -4.27
CA ILE A 81 -2.32 12.91 -4.97
C ILE A 81 -2.59 13.03 -6.47
N ALA A 82 -3.11 11.99 -7.12
CA ALA A 82 -3.42 12.02 -8.54
C ALA A 82 -4.43 13.12 -8.88
N GLN A 83 -5.51 13.23 -8.09
CA GLN A 83 -6.53 14.26 -8.29
C GLN A 83 -6.00 15.69 -8.12
N GLU A 84 -5.19 15.92 -7.08
CA GLU A 84 -4.56 17.24 -6.85
C GLU A 84 -3.60 17.62 -7.99
N LEU A 85 -2.99 16.63 -8.64
CA LEU A 85 -2.12 16.82 -9.80
C LEU A 85 -2.89 16.86 -11.14
N GLY A 86 -4.22 16.78 -11.12
CA GLY A 86 -5.06 16.80 -12.33
C GLY A 86 -4.95 15.52 -13.18
N LEU A 87 -4.54 14.40 -12.58
CA LEU A 87 -4.39 13.10 -13.22
C LEU A 87 -5.55 12.15 -12.84
N PRO A 88 -5.89 11.17 -13.71
CA PRO A 88 -6.87 10.15 -13.37
C PRO A 88 -6.38 9.24 -12.23
N LEU A 89 -7.31 8.55 -11.57
CA LEU A 89 -6.95 7.49 -10.62
C LEU A 89 -6.14 6.42 -11.36
N LEU A 90 -5.07 5.94 -10.72
CA LEU A 90 -4.14 5.01 -11.34
C LEU A 90 -4.78 3.62 -11.46
N PRO A 91 -4.82 3.02 -12.67
CA PRO A 91 -5.30 1.67 -12.83
C PRO A 91 -4.33 0.66 -12.17
N PRO A 92 -4.82 -0.46 -11.64
CA PRO A 92 -3.98 -1.58 -11.22
C PRO A 92 -3.09 -2.03 -12.39
N SER A 93 -1.81 -2.24 -12.16
CA SER A 93 -0.85 -2.61 -13.20
C SER A 93 -1.17 -3.93 -13.89
N LYS A 94 -1.88 -4.83 -13.20
CA LYS A 94 -2.32 -6.11 -13.75
C LYS A 94 -3.57 -6.00 -14.63
N ALA A 95 -4.26 -4.86 -14.64
CA ALA A 95 -5.51 -4.67 -15.40
C ALA A 95 -5.31 -4.92 -16.90
N ARG A 96 -6.18 -5.74 -17.50
CA ARG A 96 -6.09 -6.14 -18.91
C ARG A 96 -6.64 -5.09 -19.88
N ASN A 97 -7.66 -4.36 -19.46
CA ASN A 97 -8.40 -3.39 -20.29
C ASN A 97 -8.15 -1.95 -19.85
N ALA A 98 -6.94 -1.63 -19.40
CA ALA A 98 -6.54 -0.29 -18.95
C ALA A 98 -5.48 0.31 -19.89
N THR A 99 -5.48 1.63 -19.98
CA THR A 99 -4.40 2.40 -20.61
C THR A 99 -3.46 2.93 -19.51
N PHE A 100 -2.16 2.92 -19.78
CA PHE A 100 -1.13 3.26 -18.79
C PHE A 100 -0.35 4.53 -19.15
N HIS A 101 -0.85 5.33 -20.11
CA HIS A 101 -0.21 6.59 -20.54
C HIS A 101 -0.13 7.66 -19.44
N HIS A 102 -1.08 7.64 -18.50
CA HIS A 102 -1.10 8.49 -17.31
C HIS A 102 -0.54 7.81 -16.06
N GLY A 103 0.11 6.65 -16.25
CA GLY A 103 0.74 5.90 -15.19
C GLY A 103 -0.04 4.66 -14.78
N ALA A 104 0.51 3.97 -13.78
CA ALA A 104 0.03 2.67 -13.33
C ALA A 104 0.31 2.51 -11.83
N ASN A 105 -0.52 1.72 -11.17
CA ASN A 105 -0.32 1.33 -9.79
C ASN A 105 0.20 -0.10 -9.71
N PHE A 106 1.48 -0.27 -9.36
CA PHE A 106 2.14 -1.56 -9.16
C PHE A 106 2.07 -2.06 -7.73
N ALA A 107 1.60 -1.23 -6.79
CA ALA A 107 1.48 -1.62 -5.39
C ALA A 107 0.57 -2.83 -5.22
N ILE A 108 0.93 -3.72 -4.29
CA ILE A 108 0.16 -4.94 -4.05
C ILE A 108 0.12 -5.25 -2.56
N THR A 109 -1.07 -5.57 -2.06
CA THR A 109 -1.32 -5.84 -0.65
C THR A 109 -0.35 -6.91 -0.12
N GLY A 110 0.34 -6.60 0.97
CA GLY A 110 1.34 -7.47 1.59
C GLY A 110 2.75 -7.40 0.99
N ALA A 111 3.00 -6.48 0.06
CA ALA A 111 4.33 -6.26 -0.51
C ALA A 111 5.36 -5.86 0.55
N THR A 112 6.58 -6.36 0.35
CA THR A 112 7.77 -6.10 1.16
C THR A 112 8.81 -5.31 0.37
N ALA A 113 9.73 -4.63 1.04
CA ALA A 113 10.94 -4.12 0.39
C ALA A 113 11.83 -5.28 -0.06
N LEU A 114 11.97 -6.30 0.80
CA LEU A 114 12.82 -7.47 0.59
C LEU A 114 12.11 -8.55 -0.22
N ASP A 115 12.86 -9.36 -0.97
CA ASP A 115 12.30 -10.47 -1.71
C ASP A 115 11.90 -11.64 -0.80
N THR A 116 10.90 -12.43 -1.22
CA THR A 116 10.42 -13.60 -0.45
C THR A 116 11.54 -14.58 -0.08
N SER A 117 12.57 -14.71 -0.91
CA SER A 117 13.74 -15.56 -0.66
C SER A 117 14.49 -15.18 0.62
N TYR A 118 14.56 -13.89 0.95
CA TYR A 118 15.17 -13.40 2.19
C TYR A 118 14.45 -13.96 3.42
N PHE A 119 13.11 -13.89 3.43
CA PHE A 119 12.31 -14.40 4.52
C PHE A 119 12.36 -15.93 4.61
N VAL A 120 12.36 -16.63 3.47
CA VAL A 120 12.53 -18.10 3.44
C VAL A 120 13.86 -18.51 4.09
N ALA A 121 14.95 -17.82 3.77
CA ALA A 121 16.27 -18.10 4.34
C ALA A 121 16.32 -17.91 5.87
N LYS A 122 15.50 -17.02 6.42
CA LYS A 122 15.35 -16.80 7.87
C LYS A 122 14.26 -17.65 8.53
N GLY A 123 13.67 -18.62 7.80
CA GLY A 123 12.60 -19.48 8.31
C GLY A 123 11.24 -18.78 8.46
N LEU A 124 11.07 -17.61 7.84
CA LEU A 124 9.86 -16.78 7.85
C LEU A 124 9.04 -16.89 6.56
N GLY A 125 9.32 -17.88 5.71
CA GLY A 125 8.61 -18.04 4.43
C GLY A 125 7.09 -18.21 4.56
N LYS A 126 6.60 -18.69 5.71
CA LYS A 126 5.15 -18.87 5.96
C LYS A 126 4.43 -17.61 6.41
N THR A 127 5.15 -16.59 6.87
CA THR A 127 4.58 -15.32 7.34
C THR A 127 4.51 -14.27 6.24
N VAL A 128 5.17 -14.51 5.11
CA VAL A 128 5.04 -13.71 3.89
C VAL A 128 4.06 -14.39 2.94
N TRP A 129 2.89 -13.78 2.75
CA TRP A 129 1.81 -14.38 1.98
C TRP A 129 1.72 -13.85 0.54
N ASN A 130 2.52 -12.84 0.17
CA ASN A 130 2.58 -12.28 -1.18
C ASN A 130 4.04 -12.12 -1.63
N SER A 131 4.35 -12.46 -2.89
CA SER A 131 5.69 -12.36 -3.48
C SER A 131 5.93 -11.08 -4.29
N GLY A 132 5.05 -10.09 -4.19
CA GLY A 132 5.14 -8.82 -4.91
C GLY A 132 6.03 -7.78 -4.24
N SER A 133 7.29 -8.12 -3.97
CA SER A 133 8.29 -7.20 -3.39
C SER A 133 8.48 -5.93 -4.23
N LEU A 134 9.13 -4.89 -3.68
CA LEU A 134 9.52 -3.69 -4.43
C LEU A 134 10.23 -4.05 -5.75
N HIS A 135 11.20 -4.95 -5.71
CA HIS A 135 11.94 -5.36 -6.92
C HIS A 135 11.06 -6.13 -7.92
N THR A 136 10.09 -6.91 -7.42
CA THR A 136 9.09 -7.55 -8.29
C THR A 136 8.19 -6.52 -8.95
N GLN A 137 7.77 -5.48 -8.23
CA GLN A 137 6.96 -4.41 -8.79
C GLN A 137 7.72 -3.59 -9.84
N ILE A 138 9.01 -3.33 -9.63
CA ILE A 138 9.89 -2.70 -10.63
C ILE A 138 9.99 -3.58 -11.88
N LYS A 139 10.11 -4.90 -11.72
CA LYS A 139 10.08 -5.84 -12.86
C LYS A 139 8.75 -5.74 -13.63
N TRP A 140 7.61 -5.60 -12.95
CA TRP A 140 6.33 -5.38 -13.62
C TRP A 140 6.28 -4.06 -14.40
N LEU A 141 6.91 -2.98 -13.91
CA LEU A 141 7.07 -1.75 -14.69
C LEU A 141 7.86 -2.02 -15.97
N GLN A 142 8.99 -2.71 -15.86
CA GLN A 142 9.85 -3.03 -17.00
C GLN A 142 9.10 -3.85 -18.06
N GLU A 143 8.34 -4.85 -17.64
CA GLU A 143 7.48 -5.68 -18.50
C GLU A 143 6.31 -4.88 -19.11
N MET A 144 5.85 -3.81 -18.44
CA MET A 144 4.77 -2.96 -18.93
C MET A 144 5.22 -1.93 -19.96
N LYS A 145 6.52 -1.59 -20.04
CA LYS A 145 7.04 -0.54 -20.96
C LYS A 145 6.51 -0.63 -22.39
N PRO A 146 6.44 -1.82 -23.05
CA PRO A 146 5.89 -1.94 -24.41
C PRO A 146 4.42 -1.55 -24.54
N LYS A 147 3.65 -1.51 -23.44
CA LYS A 147 2.25 -1.06 -23.41
C LYS A 147 2.11 0.44 -23.16
N ILE A 148 3.18 1.12 -22.74
CA ILE A 148 3.16 2.53 -22.37
C ILE A 148 3.81 3.38 -23.47
N CYS A 149 4.86 2.88 -24.10
CA CYS A 149 5.70 3.61 -25.06
C CYS A 149 6.21 2.68 -26.16
N SER A 150 6.45 3.25 -27.34
CA SER A 150 6.88 2.55 -28.57
C SER A 150 8.40 2.46 -28.71
N SER A 151 9.16 3.22 -27.93
CA SER A 151 10.63 3.13 -27.88
C SER A 151 11.20 3.39 -26.47
N PRO A 152 12.44 2.96 -26.19
CA PRO A 152 13.14 3.29 -24.95
C PRO A 152 13.26 4.80 -24.69
N GLU A 153 13.45 5.60 -25.74
CA GLU A 153 13.57 7.07 -25.68
C GLU A 153 12.24 7.71 -25.30
N GLU A 154 11.13 7.21 -25.85
CA GLU A 154 9.80 7.66 -25.47
C GLU A 154 9.48 7.32 -24.01
N CYS A 155 9.83 6.11 -23.56
CA CYS A 155 9.67 5.74 -22.15
C CYS A 155 10.50 6.63 -21.23
N ARG A 156 11.76 6.87 -21.56
CA ARG A 156 12.61 7.80 -20.79
C ARG A 156 12.02 9.21 -20.76
N GLY A 157 11.51 9.69 -21.90
CA GLY A 157 10.84 10.98 -22.00
C GLY A 157 9.59 11.09 -21.13
N LEU A 158 8.78 10.04 -21.08
CA LEU A 158 7.62 9.96 -20.18
C LEU A 158 8.06 9.92 -18.72
N PHE A 159 8.96 9.01 -18.34
CA PHE A 159 9.39 8.79 -16.96
C PHE A 159 10.06 10.03 -16.37
N ARG A 160 10.83 10.79 -17.17
CA ARG A 160 11.39 12.09 -16.75
C ARG A 160 10.34 13.16 -16.43
N ARG A 161 9.12 13.01 -16.95
CA ARG A 161 7.98 13.91 -16.68
C ARG A 161 6.96 13.26 -15.73
N SER A 162 7.30 12.14 -15.10
CA SER A 162 6.40 11.41 -14.21
C SER A 162 6.83 11.53 -12.75
N LEU A 163 5.85 11.40 -11.86
CA LEU A 163 6.10 11.25 -10.43
C LEU A 163 6.17 9.76 -10.09
N PHE A 164 7.23 9.32 -9.43
CA PHE A 164 7.35 7.97 -8.91
C PHE A 164 7.08 7.98 -7.41
N ILE A 165 6.11 7.20 -6.95
CA ILE A 165 5.84 7.02 -5.51
C ILE A 165 6.35 5.65 -5.13
N VAL A 166 7.31 5.59 -4.20
CA VAL A 166 8.05 4.37 -3.84
C VAL A 166 7.75 4.01 -2.38
N GLY A 167 6.56 3.47 -2.15
CA GLY A 167 6.13 2.96 -0.86
C GLY A 167 4.78 3.48 -0.38
N GLU A 168 4.44 3.23 0.88
CA GLU A 168 5.34 2.77 1.95
C GLU A 168 5.86 1.32 1.79
N PHE A 169 7.11 1.10 2.20
CA PHE A 169 7.75 -0.21 2.32
C PHE A 169 8.47 -0.33 3.67
N GLY A 170 8.44 -1.52 4.25
CA GLY A 170 9.01 -1.83 5.57
C GLY A 170 7.98 -2.38 6.54
N GLY A 171 6.74 -1.88 6.52
CA GLY A 171 5.67 -2.38 7.40
C GLY A 171 5.47 -3.89 7.30
N ASN A 172 5.38 -4.44 6.08
CA ASN A 172 5.25 -5.90 5.89
C ASN A 172 6.54 -6.68 6.16
N ASP A 173 7.69 -6.05 5.94
CA ASP A 173 9.00 -6.64 6.26
C ASP A 173 9.12 -6.89 7.77
N TYR A 174 8.57 -5.98 8.60
CA TYR A 174 8.51 -6.14 10.05
C TYR A 174 7.33 -7.00 10.51
N ASN A 175 6.18 -6.96 9.83
CA ASN A 175 5.04 -7.86 10.11
C ASN A 175 5.47 -9.33 10.12
N SER A 176 6.35 -9.73 9.20
CA SER A 176 6.77 -11.12 9.04
C SER A 176 7.40 -11.71 10.32
N PRO A 177 8.50 -11.16 10.86
CA PRO A 177 9.07 -11.62 12.13
C PRO A 177 8.18 -11.28 13.35
N LEU A 178 7.45 -10.15 13.35
CA LEU A 178 6.54 -9.80 14.46
C LEU A 178 5.41 -10.84 14.62
N PHE A 179 4.76 -11.25 13.54
CA PHE A 179 3.70 -12.28 13.58
C PHE A 179 4.24 -13.70 13.76
N ALA A 180 5.54 -13.91 13.55
CA ALA A 180 6.25 -15.11 13.99
C ALA A 180 6.66 -15.05 15.48
N PHE A 181 6.31 -13.97 16.20
CA PHE A 181 6.70 -13.72 17.60
C PHE A 181 8.21 -13.77 17.81
N ARG A 182 9.00 -13.32 16.83
CA ARG A 182 10.44 -13.11 17.02
C ARG A 182 10.69 -11.98 18.02
N PRO A 183 11.80 -12.04 18.79
CA PRO A 183 12.21 -10.94 19.66
C PRO A 183 12.32 -9.63 18.87
N LEU A 184 11.93 -8.50 19.48
CA LEU A 184 11.92 -7.21 18.79
C LEU A 184 13.35 -6.79 18.36
N GLU A 185 14.35 -7.22 19.11
CA GLU A 185 15.77 -7.04 18.81
C GLU A 185 16.12 -7.67 17.44
N GLU A 186 15.63 -8.88 17.16
CA GLU A 186 15.81 -9.55 15.85
C GLU A 186 15.07 -8.80 14.74
N VAL A 187 13.90 -8.21 15.04
CA VAL A 187 13.16 -7.39 14.06
C VAL A 187 13.95 -6.11 13.72
N HIS A 188 14.62 -5.50 14.70
CA HIS A 188 15.45 -4.32 14.48
C HIS A 188 16.62 -4.59 13.52
N GLU A 189 17.15 -5.81 13.49
CA GLU A 189 18.22 -6.21 12.54
C GLU A 189 17.77 -6.09 11.07
N PHE A 190 16.47 -6.20 10.78
CA PHE A 190 15.94 -6.09 9.42
C PHE A 190 15.99 -4.65 8.90
N VAL A 191 16.11 -3.63 9.77
CA VAL A 191 16.02 -2.22 9.36
C VAL A 191 17.06 -1.87 8.30
N GLY A 192 18.31 -2.32 8.49
CA GLY A 192 19.38 -2.06 7.54
C GLY A 192 19.09 -2.66 6.17
N ASP A 193 18.71 -3.93 6.13
CA ASP A 193 18.42 -4.67 4.90
C ASP A 193 17.21 -4.09 4.15
N VAL A 194 16.14 -3.76 4.88
CA VAL A 194 14.93 -3.12 4.31
C VAL A 194 15.28 -1.78 3.67
N VAL A 195 15.97 -0.89 4.40
CA VAL A 195 16.34 0.44 3.89
C VAL A 195 17.30 0.35 2.71
N ASN A 196 18.25 -0.60 2.74
CA ASN A 196 19.14 -0.85 1.61
C ASN A 196 18.36 -1.32 0.38
N SER A 197 17.42 -2.25 0.55
CA SER A 197 16.57 -2.73 -0.55
C SER A 197 15.71 -1.61 -1.15
N ILE A 198 15.15 -0.72 -0.33
CA ILE A 198 14.44 0.49 -0.80
C ILE A 198 15.40 1.38 -1.62
N GLY A 199 16.60 1.60 -1.12
CA GLY A 199 17.63 2.38 -1.82
C GLY A 199 17.99 1.78 -3.19
N GLU A 200 18.20 0.48 -3.26
CA GLU A 200 18.46 -0.24 -4.51
C GLU A 200 17.28 -0.13 -5.50
N GLY A 201 16.04 -0.22 -5.00
CA GLY A 201 14.85 -0.03 -5.82
C GLY A 201 14.77 1.39 -6.40
N ILE A 202 15.10 2.41 -5.60
CA ILE A 202 15.20 3.80 -6.07
C ILE A 202 16.25 3.93 -7.17
N GLU A 203 17.45 3.35 -6.99
CA GLU A 203 18.49 3.38 -8.03
C GLU A 203 18.05 2.71 -9.33
N LYS A 204 17.33 1.58 -9.25
CA LYS A 204 16.75 0.91 -10.43
C LYS A 204 15.73 1.80 -11.14
N LEU A 205 14.85 2.48 -10.40
CA LEU A 205 13.88 3.40 -11.00
C LEU A 205 14.56 4.62 -11.65
N ILE A 206 15.62 5.15 -11.04
CA ILE A 206 16.45 6.20 -11.64
C ILE A 206 17.07 5.71 -12.95
N ALA A 207 17.60 4.48 -12.98
CA ALA A 207 18.15 3.87 -14.18
C ALA A 207 17.10 3.67 -15.31
N GLU A 208 15.83 3.49 -14.96
CA GLU A 208 14.72 3.49 -15.93
C GLU A 208 14.39 4.88 -16.48
N GLY A 209 14.80 5.96 -15.80
CA GLY A 209 14.60 7.34 -16.20
C GLY A 209 13.75 8.18 -15.24
N ALA A 210 13.46 7.68 -14.03
CA ALA A 210 12.79 8.46 -13.00
C ALA A 210 13.69 9.60 -12.50
N VAL A 211 13.15 10.82 -12.45
CA VAL A 211 13.87 12.00 -11.92
C VAL A 211 13.14 12.69 -10.77
N GLU A 212 11.89 12.31 -10.50
CA GLU A 212 11.06 12.87 -9.43
C GLU A 212 10.45 11.70 -8.65
N LEU A 213 10.95 11.46 -7.43
CA LEU A 213 10.57 10.34 -6.59
C LEU A 213 10.08 10.82 -5.22
N VAL A 214 9.01 10.23 -4.72
CA VAL A 214 8.52 10.39 -3.35
C VAL A 214 8.68 9.07 -2.62
N VAL A 215 9.35 9.11 -1.47
CA VAL A 215 9.67 7.95 -0.65
C VAL A 215 9.07 8.16 0.74
N PRO A 216 7.87 7.63 1.02
CA PRO A 216 7.29 7.68 2.36
C PRO A 216 8.01 6.73 3.31
N GLY A 217 8.17 7.17 4.56
CA GLY A 217 8.60 6.32 5.66
C GLY A 217 7.45 5.51 6.27
N VAL A 218 7.80 4.52 7.10
CA VAL A 218 6.83 3.68 7.80
C VAL A 218 6.00 4.49 8.79
N LEU A 219 4.69 4.24 8.82
CA LEU A 219 3.77 4.83 9.79
C LEU A 219 4.10 4.38 11.23
N PRO A 220 3.62 5.07 12.28
CA PRO A 220 3.75 4.61 13.66
C PRO A 220 2.98 3.29 13.88
N ILE A 221 3.64 2.14 13.66
CA ILE A 221 2.97 0.84 13.59
C ILE A 221 2.43 0.38 14.95
N GLY A 222 3.00 0.86 16.05
CA GLY A 222 2.49 0.61 17.40
C GLY A 222 1.09 1.18 17.65
N CYS A 223 0.58 2.01 16.74
CA CYS A 223 -0.79 2.51 16.75
C CYS A 223 -1.77 1.62 15.97
N PHE A 224 -1.30 0.58 15.27
CA PHE A 224 -2.16 -0.25 14.45
C PHE A 224 -3.08 -1.11 15.35
N PRO A 225 -4.40 -1.13 15.10
CA PRO A 225 -5.33 -1.91 15.93
C PRO A 225 -4.98 -3.39 16.05
N VAL A 226 -4.41 -3.99 15.00
CA VAL A 226 -3.96 -5.38 15.01
C VAL A 226 -2.83 -5.62 16.00
N TYR A 227 -1.86 -4.70 16.11
CA TYR A 227 -0.77 -4.81 17.07
C TYR A 227 -1.21 -4.51 18.49
N LEU A 228 -2.08 -3.52 18.69
CA LEU A 228 -2.70 -3.23 19.99
C LEU A 228 -3.47 -4.45 20.53
N SER A 229 -4.07 -5.23 19.64
CA SER A 229 -4.83 -6.43 20.00
C SER A 229 -3.94 -7.63 20.31
N ILE A 230 -2.88 -7.85 19.53
CA ILE A 230 -1.99 -9.02 19.64
C ILE A 230 -0.94 -8.84 20.73
N PHE A 231 -0.24 -7.71 20.73
CA PHE A 231 0.89 -7.43 21.61
C PHE A 231 0.42 -6.61 22.82
N ARG A 232 -0.44 -7.19 23.66
CA ARG A 232 -0.85 -6.56 24.91
C ARG A 232 0.38 -6.36 25.82
N LYS A 233 0.68 -5.11 26.18
CA LYS A 233 1.80 -4.72 27.03
C LYS A 233 1.30 -4.21 28.38
N GLN A 234 2.24 -3.92 29.29
CA GLN A 234 1.93 -3.19 30.52
C GLN A 234 1.56 -1.73 30.22
N PRO A 235 0.72 -1.06 31.04
CA PRO A 235 0.27 0.32 30.80
C PRO A 235 1.40 1.31 30.49
N GLU A 236 2.55 1.15 31.12
CA GLU A 236 3.72 2.03 30.98
C GLU A 236 4.37 1.93 29.60
N MET A 237 4.12 0.84 28.87
CA MET A 237 4.61 0.62 27.51
C MET A 237 3.76 1.30 26.44
N TYR A 238 2.65 1.94 26.83
CA TYR A 238 1.83 2.74 25.93
C TYR A 238 2.15 4.22 26.04
N GLY A 239 2.11 4.94 24.91
CA GLY A 239 2.26 6.39 24.89
C GLY A 239 1.07 7.06 25.57
N GLY A 240 1.30 7.85 26.63
CA GLY A 240 0.22 8.40 27.45
C GLY A 240 -0.83 9.24 26.69
N LYS A 241 -0.43 9.91 25.60
CA LYS A 241 -1.37 10.65 24.71
C LYS A 241 -1.86 9.83 23.52
N SER A 242 -1.03 8.96 22.97
CA SER A 242 -1.32 8.26 21.72
C SER A 242 -2.04 6.93 21.91
N GLY A 243 -1.93 6.31 23.09
CA GLY A 243 -2.39 4.95 23.34
C GLY A 243 -1.64 3.88 22.55
N CYS A 244 -0.55 4.25 21.86
CA CYS A 244 0.20 3.36 20.98
C CYS A 244 1.31 2.64 21.74
N ILE A 245 1.66 1.43 21.28
CA ILE A 245 2.78 0.66 21.81
C ILE A 245 4.11 1.37 21.49
N LYS A 246 4.87 1.73 22.54
CA LYS A 246 6.09 2.55 22.43
C LYS A 246 7.21 1.86 21.65
N ASP A 247 7.53 0.61 21.99
CA ASP A 247 8.66 -0.12 21.41
C ASP A 247 8.46 -0.37 19.90
N LEU A 248 7.23 -0.68 19.47
CA LEU A 248 6.88 -0.78 18.04
C LEU A 248 6.93 0.56 17.30
N ASN A 249 6.53 1.67 17.94
CA ASN A 249 6.71 3.00 17.35
C ASN A 249 8.19 3.40 17.28
N THR A 250 9.02 2.96 18.23
CA THR A 250 10.48 3.13 18.17
C THR A 250 11.05 2.41 16.94
N LEU A 251 10.57 1.21 16.60
CA LEU A 251 10.97 0.53 15.37
C LEU A 251 10.67 1.36 14.11
N SER A 252 9.45 1.91 13.98
CA SER A 252 9.11 2.84 12.89
C SER A 252 10.04 4.06 12.86
N TRP A 253 10.34 4.63 14.02
CA TRP A 253 11.24 5.78 14.11
C TRP A 253 12.67 5.44 13.67
N VAL A 254 13.22 4.30 14.13
CA VAL A 254 14.55 3.81 13.74
C VAL A 254 14.62 3.58 12.22
N HIS A 255 13.61 2.94 11.63
CA HIS A 255 13.50 2.83 10.18
C HIS A 255 13.54 4.19 9.51
N ASN A 256 12.67 5.12 9.93
CA ASN A 256 12.53 6.41 9.26
C ASN A 256 13.82 7.24 9.34
N VAL A 257 14.55 7.19 10.46
CA VAL A 257 15.87 7.83 10.57
C VAL A 257 16.88 7.20 9.61
N ALA A 258 16.91 5.87 9.49
CA ALA A 258 17.80 5.17 8.56
C ALA A 258 17.45 5.47 7.10
N LEU A 259 16.17 5.45 6.74
CA LEU A 259 15.68 5.77 5.41
C LEU A 259 16.04 7.21 5.01
N GLN A 260 15.89 8.17 5.91
CA GLN A 260 16.27 9.57 5.67
C GLN A 260 17.76 9.71 5.37
N ARG A 261 18.62 9.01 6.11
CA ARG A 261 20.07 8.97 5.83
C ARG A 261 20.35 8.38 4.45
N LYS A 262 19.68 7.27 4.09
CA LYS A 262 19.80 6.66 2.76
C LYS A 262 19.34 7.61 1.65
N ILE A 263 18.25 8.34 1.84
CA ILE A 263 17.77 9.34 0.87
C ILE A 263 18.79 10.47 0.70
N VAL A 264 19.42 10.94 1.78
CA VAL A 264 20.50 11.94 1.71
C VAL A 264 21.71 11.41 0.93
N GLU A 265 22.11 10.16 1.14
CA GLU A 265 23.17 9.51 0.35
C GLU A 265 22.81 9.45 -1.14
N LEU A 266 21.59 9.02 -1.47
CA LEU A 266 21.13 8.92 -2.85
C LEU A 266 21.05 10.29 -3.54
N ARG A 267 20.57 11.34 -2.85
CA ARG A 267 20.56 12.72 -3.36
C ARG A 267 21.97 13.22 -3.69
N LYS A 268 22.99 12.83 -2.93
CA LYS A 268 24.40 13.17 -3.22
C LYS A 268 24.92 12.42 -4.44
N LYS A 269 24.51 11.17 -4.64
CA LYS A 269 24.92 10.32 -5.76
C LYS A 269 24.23 10.72 -7.08
N HIS A 270 22.99 11.20 -7.01
CA HIS A 270 22.13 11.51 -8.16
C HIS A 270 21.66 12.97 -8.09
N ALA A 271 22.58 13.91 -8.37
CA ALA A 271 22.34 15.34 -8.19
C ALA A 271 21.27 15.93 -9.14
N ASP A 272 20.99 15.25 -10.26
CA ASP A 272 19.96 15.61 -11.24
C ASP A 272 18.59 15.00 -10.93
N VAL A 273 18.47 14.23 -9.84
CA VAL A 273 17.24 13.55 -9.42
C VAL A 273 16.71 14.17 -8.13
N ARG A 274 15.43 14.54 -8.15
CA ARG A 274 14.71 15.02 -6.98
C ARG A 274 14.04 13.85 -6.25
N ILE A 275 14.70 13.37 -5.21
CA ILE A 275 14.15 12.38 -4.27
C ILE A 275 13.55 13.14 -3.10
N MET A 276 12.26 12.99 -2.81
CA MET A 276 11.53 13.61 -1.71
C MET A 276 11.23 12.58 -0.65
N ASP A 277 11.53 12.90 0.59
CA ASP A 277 11.03 12.16 1.73
C ASP A 277 9.62 12.63 2.07
N ALA A 278 8.66 11.71 2.09
CA ALA A 278 7.32 12.01 2.60
C ALA A 278 7.32 11.73 4.11
N LYS A 279 7.43 12.81 4.90
CA LYS A 279 7.26 12.73 6.35
C LYS A 279 5.82 12.30 6.62
N ALA A 280 5.63 11.09 7.15
CA ALA A 280 4.31 10.62 7.53
C ALA A 280 3.75 11.53 8.65
N GLU A 281 2.85 12.46 8.31
CA GLU A 281 2.16 13.36 9.25
C GLU A 281 1.15 12.63 10.18
N ALA A 282 1.18 11.30 10.23
CA ALA A 282 0.34 10.51 11.12
C ALA A 282 0.50 10.89 12.60
N GLU A 283 1.71 11.27 13.03
CA GLU A 283 1.94 11.73 14.41
C GLU A 283 1.22 13.05 14.72
N GLY A 284 1.09 13.96 13.76
CA GLY A 284 0.41 15.25 13.96
C GLY A 284 -1.10 15.10 14.13
N VAL A 285 -1.69 14.16 13.38
CA VAL A 285 -3.12 13.81 13.45
C VAL A 285 -3.43 13.07 14.76
N LEU A 286 -2.58 12.11 15.17
CA LEU A 286 -2.76 11.34 16.41
C LEU A 286 -2.51 12.17 17.68
N ARG A 287 -1.70 13.23 17.61
CA ARG A 287 -1.48 14.16 18.72
C ARG A 287 -2.61 15.18 18.91
N GLY A 288 -3.69 15.11 18.11
CA GLY A 288 -4.86 15.99 18.22
C GLY A 288 -4.61 17.43 17.74
N GLY A 289 -3.51 17.69 17.02
CA GLY A 289 -3.11 19.03 16.56
C GLY A 289 -3.53 19.38 15.13
N GLY A 290 -3.93 18.41 14.32
CA GLY A 290 -4.46 18.65 12.97
C GLY A 290 -5.98 18.87 12.97
N ARG A 291 -6.51 19.66 12.02
CA ARG A 291 -7.96 19.92 11.81
C ARG A 291 -8.79 18.66 11.41
N GLY A 292 -8.35 17.46 11.77
CA GLY A 292 -8.97 16.17 11.45
C GLY A 292 -8.61 15.06 12.44
N GLY A 293 -8.34 15.39 13.71
CA GLY A 293 -8.01 14.40 14.74
C GLY A 293 -9.09 13.33 14.89
N VAL A 294 -8.70 12.06 14.72
CA VAL A 294 -9.54 10.90 15.06
C VAL A 294 -9.24 10.53 16.50
N GLN A 295 -10.19 10.76 17.40
CA GLN A 295 -10.07 10.35 18.80
C GLN A 295 -10.49 8.89 18.91
N LEU A 296 -9.54 8.00 19.20
CA LEU A 296 -9.85 6.62 19.57
C LEU A 296 -10.58 6.66 20.93
N GLN A 297 -11.89 6.47 20.91
CA GLN A 297 -12.66 6.41 22.15
C GLN A 297 -12.32 5.10 22.88
N PRO A 298 -11.97 5.15 24.18
CA PRO A 298 -11.48 3.98 24.91
C PRO A 298 -12.53 2.88 25.14
N ASP A 299 -13.83 3.14 24.94
CA ASP A 299 -14.89 2.17 25.24
C ASP A 299 -16.02 2.17 24.19
N VAL A 300 -15.75 1.65 23.00
CA VAL A 300 -16.84 1.19 22.11
C VAL A 300 -17.00 -0.31 22.29
N GLN A 301 -17.84 -0.70 23.25
CA GLN A 301 -18.50 -1.99 23.14
C GLN A 301 -19.22 -2.03 21.79
N VAL A 302 -18.87 -3.00 20.95
CA VAL A 302 -19.57 -3.30 19.69
C VAL A 302 -21.00 -3.71 20.04
N ARG A 303 -21.90 -2.73 20.22
CA ARG A 303 -23.33 -2.96 20.26
C ARG A 303 -23.73 -3.40 18.86
N ARG A 304 -24.33 -4.60 18.76
CA ARG A 304 -24.93 -5.15 17.53
C ARG A 304 -25.55 -4.03 16.70
N ALA A 305 -25.02 -3.82 15.50
CA ALA A 305 -25.55 -2.85 14.54
C ALA A 305 -27.06 -3.09 14.39
N ARG A 306 -27.85 -2.06 14.72
CA ARG A 306 -29.28 -2.04 14.39
C ARG A 306 -29.41 -2.16 12.88
N ARG A 307 -30.33 -3.03 12.45
CA ARG A 307 -30.65 -3.35 11.05
C ARG A 307 -30.73 -2.07 10.20
N VAL A 308 -29.76 -1.87 9.33
CA VAL A 308 -29.90 -0.98 8.18
C VAL A 308 -30.85 -1.68 7.21
N ARG A 309 -31.98 -1.03 6.87
CA ARG A 309 -32.90 -1.51 5.83
C ARG A 309 -32.21 -1.38 4.47
N VAL A 310 -31.68 -2.49 3.97
CA VAL A 310 -31.32 -2.65 2.56
C VAL A 310 -32.63 -2.69 1.76
N ARG A 311 -32.81 -1.79 0.78
CA ARG A 311 -33.90 -1.89 -0.20
C ARG A 311 -33.71 -3.21 -0.97
N ARG A 312 -34.76 -4.04 -1.01
CA ARG A 312 -34.78 -5.38 -1.62
C ARG A 312 -34.33 -5.34 -3.09
N PRO A 313 -33.44 -6.25 -3.53
CA PRO A 313 -33.33 -6.63 -4.94
C PRO A 313 -34.58 -7.39 -5.38
N LEU A 314 -34.89 -7.32 -6.67
CA LEU A 314 -35.95 -8.09 -7.34
C LEU A 314 -35.80 -9.61 -7.05
N GLN A 315 -36.95 -10.27 -6.88
CA GLN A 315 -37.12 -11.66 -6.41
C GLN A 315 -36.32 -12.70 -7.21
N PRO A 316 -35.72 -13.70 -6.54
CA PRO A 316 -35.43 -15.00 -7.14
C PRO A 316 -36.60 -15.97 -6.96
N LEU A 317 -36.80 -16.83 -7.97
CA LEU A 317 -37.76 -17.92 -8.07
C LEU A 317 -37.94 -18.73 -6.77
N GLU A 318 -39.20 -19.03 -6.44
CA GLU A 318 -39.57 -19.92 -5.34
C GLU A 318 -39.13 -21.37 -5.59
N LEU A 319 -38.48 -21.98 -4.60
CA LEU A 319 -38.45 -23.43 -4.43
C LEU A 319 -38.75 -23.77 -2.96
N GLY A 320 -39.91 -24.41 -2.75
CA GLY A 320 -40.14 -25.46 -1.76
C GLY A 320 -40.06 -25.09 -0.27
N ARG A 321 -41.24 -24.93 0.36
CA ARG A 321 -41.42 -24.92 1.82
C ARG A 321 -41.25 -26.34 2.40
N HIS A 322 -40.52 -26.46 3.51
CA HIS A 322 -40.75 -27.49 4.54
C HIS A 322 -40.62 -26.88 5.96
N PRO A 323 -41.38 -27.35 6.97
CA PRO A 323 -41.61 -26.64 8.25
C PRO A 323 -40.52 -26.91 9.33
N PRO A 324 -40.52 -26.14 10.45
CA PRO A 324 -39.41 -26.07 11.38
C PRO A 324 -39.49 -27.14 12.48
N HIS A 325 -38.37 -27.81 12.76
CA HIS A 325 -38.19 -28.51 14.03
C HIS A 325 -37.33 -27.67 14.98
N GLY A 326 -37.92 -27.32 16.13
CA GLY A 326 -37.22 -26.80 17.29
C GLY A 326 -36.31 -27.85 17.91
N GLY A 327 -35.15 -27.42 18.42
CA GLY A 327 -34.18 -28.28 19.07
C GLY A 327 -33.11 -27.49 19.78
N VAL A 328 -32.91 -27.84 21.05
CA VAL A 328 -32.08 -27.19 22.08
C VAL A 328 -30.57 -27.28 21.78
N LEU A 329 -29.83 -26.22 22.08
CA LEU A 329 -28.36 -26.19 22.06
C LEU A 329 -27.78 -26.95 23.27
N ARG A 330 -26.95 -27.97 23.01
CA ARG A 330 -25.97 -28.50 23.98
C ARG A 330 -24.54 -28.45 23.39
N PRO A 331 -23.50 -28.26 24.24
CA PRO A 331 -22.15 -27.94 23.81
C PRO A 331 -21.33 -29.21 23.56
N HIS A 332 -20.76 -29.36 22.37
CA HIS A 332 -19.59 -30.21 22.16
C HIS A 332 -18.94 -29.89 20.81
N ARG A 333 -17.70 -29.38 20.85
CA ARG A 333 -16.59 -29.67 19.91
C ARG A 333 -15.38 -28.80 20.23
N GLN A 334 -14.67 -29.17 21.30
CA GLN A 334 -13.20 -29.20 21.22
C GLN A 334 -12.83 -30.47 20.46
N GLY A 335 -11.96 -30.36 19.45
CA GLY A 335 -11.47 -31.52 18.70
C GLY A 335 -11.55 -31.37 17.18
N LEU A 336 -11.04 -30.27 16.63
CA LEU A 336 -10.72 -30.15 15.19
C LEU A 336 -9.51 -29.22 14.96
N ALA A 337 -8.53 -29.32 15.87
CA ALA A 337 -7.25 -28.62 15.76
C ALA A 337 -6.10 -29.55 16.20
N LEU A 338 -6.02 -30.77 15.64
CA LEU A 338 -4.87 -31.68 15.86
C LEU A 338 -4.75 -32.74 14.75
N ARG A 339 -4.95 -32.37 13.48
CA ARG A 339 -4.71 -33.26 12.32
C ARG A 339 -3.92 -32.66 11.16
N ALA A 340 -3.24 -31.54 11.37
CA ALA A 340 -2.38 -30.90 10.37
C ALA A 340 -0.86 -30.98 10.69
N LEU A 341 -0.44 -31.87 11.60
CA LEU A 341 0.98 -32.02 12.01
C LEU A 341 1.57 -33.42 11.77
N ARG A 342 1.07 -34.19 10.79
CA ARG A 342 1.76 -35.41 10.34
C ARG A 342 2.54 -35.13 9.06
N ARG A 343 3.88 -35.14 9.17
CA ARG A 343 4.83 -35.16 8.05
C ARG A 343 4.52 -36.35 7.12
N PRO A 344 4.61 -36.21 5.79
CA PRO A 344 4.63 -37.38 4.90
C PRO A 344 5.94 -38.15 5.09
N ALA A 345 5.83 -39.46 5.26
CA ALA A 345 6.96 -40.38 5.26
C ALA A 345 7.59 -40.48 3.85
N HIS A 346 8.92 -40.49 3.79
CA HIS A 346 9.70 -40.77 2.59
C HIS A 346 9.26 -42.08 1.92
N ARG A 347 8.91 -42.04 0.63
CA ARG A 347 8.93 -43.22 -0.24
C ARG A 347 10.34 -43.36 -0.82
N ARG A 348 10.99 -44.49 -0.53
CA ARG A 348 12.21 -44.95 -1.21
C ARG A 348 11.88 -45.25 -2.68
N GLN A 349 12.67 -44.74 -3.62
CA GLN A 349 12.71 -45.23 -4.99
C GLN A 349 13.57 -46.51 -5.05
N PRO A 350 13.25 -47.48 -5.92
CA PRO A 350 14.10 -48.65 -6.15
C PRO A 350 15.20 -48.33 -7.18
N GLU A 351 16.41 -48.84 -6.92
CA GLU A 351 17.55 -48.84 -7.84
C GLU A 351 17.27 -49.66 -9.12
N PRO A 352 17.86 -49.29 -10.27
CA PRO A 352 17.81 -50.12 -11.46
C PRO A 352 18.79 -51.29 -11.37
N ARG A 353 18.33 -52.49 -11.73
CA ARG A 353 19.17 -53.68 -11.94
C ARG A 353 19.78 -53.61 -13.35
N VAL A 354 21.11 -53.80 -13.38
CA VAL A 354 22.04 -54.24 -14.46
C VAL A 354 21.72 -53.81 -15.88
#